data_AF-A0AAE4AW94-F1
#
_entry.id   AF-A0AAE4AW94-F1
#
_cell.length_a   1.000
_cell.length_b   1.000
_cell.length_c   1.000
_cell.angle_alpha   90.00
_cell.angle_beta   90.00
_cell.angle_gamma   90.00
#
_symmetry.space_group_name_H-M   'P 1'
#
loop_
_entity.id
_entity.type
_entity.pdbx_description
1 polymer ?
#
loop_
_entity_poly.entity_id
_entity_poly.type
_entity_poly.pdbx_seq_one_letter_code
_entity_poly.pdbx_strand_id
1 'polypeptide(L)'
;MTDLASLVVQVQRRFADFLATLSNDDMLALAEGRAGLSLTDPAGIARTATPVDAPAAPATKPRAARKATGRSAPKTTGPKRGTPSPHIDHADVANRLRQMDSIDDGSALLTELKPKVDDLKLIAEHLSTRTTGTKTELTNRILTQAIGARLKFAGLRTWD
;
A
#
# COMPACT_ATOMS: atom_id res chain seq x y z
N MET A 1 -29.71 -22.54 -10.91
CA MET A 1 -29.24 -21.31 -10.26
C MET A 1 -28.12 -21.71 -9.33
N THR A 2 -26.87 -21.42 -9.68
CA THR A 2 -25.71 -21.79 -8.85
C THR A 2 -25.74 -20.98 -7.57
N ASP A 3 -25.74 -21.66 -6.42
CA ASP A 3 -25.75 -21.03 -5.11
C ASP A 3 -24.47 -20.20 -4.92
N LEU A 4 -24.62 -18.98 -4.38
CA LEU A 4 -23.53 -18.06 -4.13
C LEU A 4 -22.48 -18.68 -3.20
N ALA A 5 -22.92 -19.47 -2.22
CA ALA A 5 -22.02 -20.18 -1.32
C ALA A 5 -21.12 -21.17 -2.07
N SER A 6 -21.68 -21.89 -3.05
CA SER A 6 -20.94 -22.82 -3.90
C SER A 6 -19.91 -22.09 -4.77
N LEU A 7 -20.26 -20.90 -5.29
CA LEU A 7 -19.34 -20.08 -6.07
C LEU A 7 -18.15 -19.60 -5.22
N VAL A 8 -18.41 -19.14 -4.00
CA VAL A 8 -17.35 -18.68 -3.08
C VAL A 8 -16.39 -19.82 -2.75
N VAL A 9 -16.91 -21.02 -2.46
CA VAL A 9 -16.07 -22.19 -2.17
C VAL A 9 -15.24 -22.60 -3.39
N GLN A 10 -15.80 -22.55 -4.60
CA GLN A 10 -15.05 -22.85 -5.82
C GLN A 10 -13.93 -21.84 -6.09
N VAL A 11 -14.18 -20.55 -5.86
CA VAL A 11 -13.17 -19.50 -6.02
C VAL A 11 -12.05 -19.67 -5.00
N GLN A 12 -12.39 -19.92 -3.73
CA GLN A 12 -11.41 -20.16 -2.67
C GLN A 12 -10.52 -21.36 -2.99
N ARG A 13 -11.11 -22.46 -3.47
CA ARG A 13 -10.35 -23.66 -3.85
C ARG A 13 -9.39 -23.40 -5.00
N ARG A 14 -9.86 -22.73 -6.07
CA ARG A 14 -8.99 -22.36 -7.20
C ARG A 14 -7.86 -21.43 -6.78
N PHE A 15 -8.13 -20.52 -5.86
CA PHE A 15 -7.11 -19.62 -5.33
C PHE A 15 -6.05 -20.38 -4.54
N ALA A 16 -6.46 -21.30 -3.66
CA ALA A 16 -5.54 -22.14 -2.91
C ALA A 16 -4.68 -23.03 -3.82
N ASP A 17 -5.30 -23.65 -4.83
CA ASP A 17 -4.60 -24.48 -5.81
C ASP A 17 -3.57 -23.65 -6.61
N PHE A 18 -3.92 -22.42 -7.00
CA PHE A 18 -3.01 -21.51 -7.68
C PHE A 18 -1.83 -21.11 -6.81
N LEU A 19 -2.07 -20.72 -5.55
CA LEU A 19 -0.99 -20.37 -4.62
C LEU A 19 -0.04 -21.55 -4.37
N ALA A 20 -0.56 -22.78 -4.35
CA ALA A 20 0.26 -23.98 -4.20
C ALA A 20 1.19 -24.24 -5.39
N THR A 21 0.95 -23.62 -6.56
CA THR A 21 1.80 -23.74 -7.75
C THR A 21 2.87 -22.65 -7.86
N LEU A 22 2.82 -21.61 -7.02
CA LEU A 22 3.80 -20.52 -7.04
C LEU A 22 5.13 -20.95 -6.40
N SER A 23 6.22 -20.37 -6.91
CA SER A 23 7.53 -20.52 -6.27
C SER A 23 7.60 -19.70 -4.97
N ASN A 24 8.56 -20.03 -4.09
CA ASN A 24 8.76 -19.25 -2.86
C ASN A 24 9.11 -17.78 -3.15
N ASP A 25 9.85 -17.51 -4.23
CA ASP A 25 10.21 -16.16 -4.63
C ASP A 25 8.98 -15.37 -5.12
N ASP A 26 8.08 -16.02 -5.85
CA ASP A 26 6.82 -15.40 -6.30
C ASP A 26 5.87 -15.15 -5.13
N MET A 27 5.81 -16.07 -4.15
CA MET A 27 5.06 -15.89 -2.91
C MET A 27 5.59 -14.72 -2.09
N LEU A 28 6.92 -14.56 -2.02
CA LEU A 28 7.57 -13.43 -1.36
C LEU A 28 7.27 -12.13 -2.12
N ALA A 29 7.36 -12.12 -3.44
CA ALA A 29 7.03 -10.95 -4.26
C ALA A 29 5.55 -10.54 -4.10
N LEU A 30 4.64 -11.51 -3.93
CA LEU A 30 3.23 -11.24 -3.64
C LEU A 30 3.05 -10.61 -2.25
N ALA A 31 3.74 -11.14 -1.24
CA ALA A 31 3.70 -10.64 0.15
C ALA A 31 4.31 -9.23 0.28
N GLU A 32 5.36 -8.94 -0.49
CA GLU A 32 5.99 -7.62 -0.59
C GLU A 32 5.19 -6.63 -1.46
N GLY A 33 4.10 -7.08 -2.11
CA GLY A 33 3.29 -6.27 -3.00
C GLY A 33 3.96 -5.92 -4.34
N ARG A 34 5.03 -6.63 -4.71
CA ARG A 34 5.73 -6.49 -6.00
C ARG A 34 5.05 -7.26 -7.13
N ALA A 35 4.26 -8.27 -6.79
CA ALA A 35 3.43 -9.03 -7.72
C ALA A 35 1.95 -8.90 -7.33
N GLY A 36 1.08 -8.87 -8.33
CA GLY A 36 -0.38 -8.78 -8.16
C GLY A 36 -1.09 -9.90 -8.89
N LEU A 37 -2.19 -10.38 -8.31
CA LEU A 37 -3.04 -11.38 -8.94
C LEU A 37 -4.14 -10.68 -9.74
N SER A 38 -4.25 -11.04 -11.01
CA SER A 38 -5.34 -10.59 -11.87
C SER A 38 -6.20 -11.79 -12.26
N LEU A 39 -7.50 -11.67 -12.08
CA LEU A 39 -8.45 -12.69 -12.50
C LEU A 39 -8.77 -12.46 -13.97
N THR A 40 -8.01 -13.09 -14.86
CA THR A 40 -8.31 -13.09 -16.29
C THR A 40 -9.37 -14.16 -16.60
N ASP A 41 -10.47 -13.72 -17.21
CA ASP A 41 -11.49 -14.60 -17.79
C ASP A 41 -10.82 -15.56 -18.81
N PRO A 42 -11.11 -16.88 -18.78
CA PRO A 42 -10.58 -17.83 -19.76
C PRO A 42 -10.91 -17.49 -21.23
N ALA A 43 -11.82 -16.55 -21.51
CA ALA A 43 -12.01 -16.01 -22.87
C ALA A 43 -10.86 -15.09 -23.36
N GLY A 44 -9.91 -14.72 -22.48
CA GLY A 44 -8.80 -13.81 -22.76
C GLY A 44 -7.44 -14.46 -22.99
N ILE A 45 -7.37 -15.78 -23.22
CA ILE A 45 -6.10 -16.49 -23.45
C ILE A 45 -5.61 -16.25 -24.89
N ALA A 46 -5.26 -15.01 -25.19
CA ALA A 46 -4.38 -14.67 -26.29
C ALA A 46 -3.85 -13.24 -26.09
N ARG A 47 -2.76 -13.11 -25.31
CA ARG A 47 -1.59 -12.28 -25.65
C ARG A 47 -0.56 -12.30 -24.51
N THR A 48 0.39 -13.21 -24.71
CA THR A 48 1.84 -13.00 -24.58
C THR A 48 2.37 -12.40 -23.29
N ALA A 49 3.06 -13.26 -22.53
CA ALA A 49 4.30 -12.90 -21.89
C ALA A 49 5.18 -12.05 -22.82
N THR A 50 5.60 -10.89 -22.35
CA THR A 50 6.78 -10.20 -22.89
C THR A 50 7.70 -9.85 -21.73
N PRO A 51 8.87 -10.50 -21.63
CA PRO A 51 10.00 -9.94 -20.91
C PRO A 51 10.53 -8.77 -21.75
N VAL A 52 10.60 -7.57 -21.18
CA VAL A 52 11.25 -6.43 -21.86
C VAL A 52 12.72 -6.43 -21.46
N ASP A 53 13.49 -7.25 -22.17
CA ASP A 53 14.93 -7.06 -22.34
C ASP A 53 15.16 -6.46 -23.75
N ALA A 54 16.08 -5.51 -23.83
CA ALA A 54 16.54 -4.84 -25.05
C ALA A 54 17.30 -5.85 -25.97
N PRO A 55 17.60 -5.64 -27.27
CA PRO A 55 18.19 -4.41 -27.85
C PRO A 55 17.93 -4.11 -29.36
N ALA A 56 18.62 -3.07 -29.84
CA ALA A 56 19.13 -2.80 -31.21
C ALA A 56 18.40 -1.76 -32.09
N ALA A 57 19.24 -0.81 -32.54
CA ALA A 57 18.97 0.36 -33.39
C ALA A 57 18.64 0.00 -34.86
N PRO A 58 18.25 1.01 -35.67
CA PRO A 58 19.23 1.50 -36.63
C PRO A 58 19.27 3.03 -36.78
N ALA A 59 20.41 3.49 -37.29
CA ALA A 59 20.83 4.88 -37.47
C ALA A 59 20.29 5.53 -38.76
N THR A 60 20.06 6.85 -38.74
CA THR A 60 20.46 7.79 -39.82
C THR A 60 20.37 9.28 -39.42
N LYS A 61 21.56 9.88 -39.20
CA LYS A 61 22.11 11.14 -39.76
C LYS A 61 21.50 12.55 -39.46
N PRO A 62 22.34 13.62 -39.55
CA PRO A 62 22.40 14.68 -38.54
C PRO A 62 21.85 16.03 -39.02
N ARG A 63 21.34 16.85 -38.09
CA ARG A 63 21.20 18.30 -38.33
C ARG A 63 21.42 19.12 -37.05
N ALA A 64 22.22 20.15 -37.23
CA ALA A 64 22.82 20.98 -36.21
C ALA A 64 21.86 21.96 -35.52
N ALA A 65 22.23 22.27 -34.28
CA ALA A 65 22.11 23.54 -33.56
C ALA A 65 20.71 24.12 -33.26
N ARG A 66 20.35 24.11 -31.97
CA ARG A 66 20.07 25.37 -31.25
C ARG A 66 20.14 25.20 -29.72
N LYS A 67 20.92 26.08 -29.10
CA LYS A 67 20.95 26.41 -27.66
C LYS A 67 19.55 26.78 -27.16
N ALA A 68 19.16 26.26 -26.00
CA ALA A 68 18.52 27.03 -24.93
C ALA A 68 18.39 26.17 -23.65
N THR A 69 19.24 26.51 -22.67
CA THR A 69 18.92 26.65 -21.24
C THR A 69 17.80 25.80 -20.62
N GLY A 70 18.17 25.03 -19.60
CA GLY A 70 17.31 24.89 -18.41
C GLY A 70 17.27 23.49 -17.80
N ARG A 71 18.09 23.30 -16.77
CA ARG A 71 17.71 22.67 -15.50
C ARG A 71 17.13 21.25 -15.58
N SER A 72 17.96 20.26 -15.22
CA SER A 72 17.73 19.39 -14.03
C SER A 72 18.72 18.22 -14.02
N ALA A 73 19.66 18.26 -13.09
CA ALA A 73 20.05 17.08 -12.34
C ALA A 73 19.94 17.49 -10.86
N PRO A 74 19.47 16.61 -9.97
CA PRO A 74 20.45 15.69 -9.42
C PRO A 74 19.94 14.28 -9.09
N LYS A 75 20.79 13.31 -9.41
CA LYS A 75 21.37 12.35 -8.46
C LYS A 75 20.35 11.63 -7.56
N THR A 76 19.92 10.46 -8.03
CA THR A 76 19.46 9.35 -7.19
C THR A 76 20.44 9.14 -6.04
N THR A 77 19.98 9.40 -4.82
CA THR A 77 20.67 9.02 -3.59
C THR A 77 20.05 7.70 -3.15
N GLY A 78 20.87 6.65 -3.16
CA GLY A 78 20.59 5.41 -2.44
C GLY A 78 20.44 5.65 -0.93
N PRO A 79 20.12 4.61 -0.16
CA PRO A 79 19.50 4.73 1.15
C PRO A 79 20.45 5.43 2.13
N LYS A 80 20.07 6.62 2.58
CA LYS A 80 20.68 7.23 3.75
C LYS A 80 20.26 6.41 4.96
N ARG A 81 21.13 5.46 5.33
CA ARG A 81 21.18 4.86 6.66
C ARG A 81 21.52 5.98 7.64
N GLY A 82 20.50 6.63 8.17
CA GLY A 82 20.60 7.64 9.22
C GLY A 82 20.55 6.99 10.59
N THR A 83 21.50 7.35 11.44
CA THR A 83 21.61 7.01 12.87
C THR A 83 20.34 7.40 13.65
N PRO A 84 20.03 6.74 14.80
CA PRO A 84 18.69 6.65 15.34
C PRO A 84 18.31 7.92 16.10
N SER A 85 17.54 8.80 15.46
CA SER A 85 16.44 9.42 16.20
C SER A 85 15.43 8.32 16.55
N PRO A 86 14.56 8.48 17.55
CA PRO A 86 13.40 7.60 17.69
C PRO A 86 12.56 7.77 16.42
N HIS A 87 12.91 6.98 15.41
CA HIS A 87 12.32 7.05 14.10
C HIS A 87 10.99 6.36 14.28
N ILE A 88 9.95 7.18 14.42
CA ILE A 88 8.58 6.69 14.44
C ILE A 88 8.37 6.07 13.06
N ASP A 89 8.26 4.75 13.02
CA ASP A 89 7.84 4.07 11.82
C ASP A 89 6.34 4.34 11.61
N HIS A 90 6.05 5.26 10.71
CA HIS A 90 4.69 5.76 10.47
C HIS A 90 3.76 4.67 9.92
N ALA A 91 4.31 3.71 9.17
CA ALA A 91 3.55 2.59 8.62
C ALA A 91 3.19 1.59 9.73
N ASP A 92 4.13 1.28 10.62
CA ASP A 92 3.88 0.42 11.77
C ASP A 92 2.89 1.04 12.74
N VAL A 93 2.99 2.34 13.01
CA VAL A 93 2.01 3.05 13.86
C VAL A 93 0.62 3.01 13.22
N ALA A 94 0.51 3.24 11.90
CA ALA A 94 -0.76 3.12 11.19
C ALA A 94 -1.34 1.70 11.27
N ASN A 95 -0.52 0.67 11.12
CA ASN A 95 -0.93 -0.73 11.23
C ASN A 95 -1.40 -1.07 12.65
N ARG A 96 -0.66 -0.62 13.67
CA ARG A 96 -1.00 -0.84 15.08
C ARG A 96 -2.32 -0.15 15.44
N LEU A 97 -2.54 1.07 14.94
CA LEU A 97 -3.82 1.78 15.09
C LEU A 97 -4.99 1.06 14.39
N ARG A 98 -4.77 0.41 13.23
CA ARG A 98 -5.81 -0.39 12.56
C ARG A 98 -6.18 -1.66 13.30
N GLN A 99 -5.24 -2.22 14.06
CA GLN A 99 -5.45 -3.44 14.86
C GLN A 99 -6.12 -3.16 16.20
N MET A 100 -6.11 -1.91 16.66
CA MET A 100 -6.76 -1.53 17.90
C MET A 100 -8.28 -1.51 17.77
N ASP A 101 -8.94 -1.95 18.83
CA ASP A 101 -10.40 -2.02 18.92
C ASP A 101 -11.00 -0.89 19.78
N SER A 102 -10.16 -0.04 20.39
CA SER A 102 -10.58 1.08 21.24
C SER A 102 -9.90 2.39 20.86
N ILE A 103 -10.71 3.46 20.76
CA ILE A 103 -10.21 4.82 20.50
C ILE A 103 -9.32 5.31 21.65
N ASP A 104 -9.65 4.93 22.90
CA ASP A 104 -8.87 5.32 24.07
C ASP A 104 -7.45 4.74 24.00
N ASP A 105 -7.31 3.47 23.64
CA ASP A 105 -6.00 2.81 23.48
C ASP A 105 -5.18 3.42 22.33
N GLY A 106 -5.83 3.74 21.21
CA GLY A 106 -5.19 4.46 20.10
C GLY A 106 -4.73 5.86 20.48
N SER A 107 -5.51 6.56 21.30
CA SER A 107 -5.17 7.90 21.79
C SER A 107 -4.00 7.85 22.78
N ALA A 108 -3.94 6.82 23.63
CA ALA A 108 -2.82 6.58 24.55
C ALA A 108 -1.53 6.32 23.79
N LEU A 109 -1.58 5.50 22.73
CA LEU A 109 -0.44 5.23 21.85
C LEU A 109 0.09 6.50 21.19
N LEU A 110 -0.79 7.33 20.62
CA LEU A 110 -0.39 8.61 20.03
C LEU A 110 0.13 9.61 21.08
N THR A 111 -0.33 9.52 22.32
CA THR A 111 0.15 10.36 23.43
C THR A 111 1.54 9.93 23.92
N GLU A 112 1.83 8.64 23.94
CA GLU A 112 3.14 8.07 24.30
C GLU A 112 4.19 8.42 23.25
N LEU A 113 3.87 8.23 21.96
CA LEU A 113 4.77 8.50 20.84
C LEU A 113 5.02 10.01 20.60
N LYS A 114 4.14 10.88 21.12
CA LYS A 114 4.19 12.34 20.93
C LYS A 114 4.56 12.77 19.49
N PRO A 115 3.90 12.25 18.44
CA PRO A 115 4.26 12.55 17.06
C PRO A 115 4.10 14.05 16.78
N LYS A 116 4.97 14.57 15.91
CA LYS A 116 4.86 15.94 15.39
C LYS A 116 3.73 16.00 14.36
N VAL A 117 3.35 17.22 13.98
CA VAL A 117 2.30 17.43 12.97
C VAL A 117 2.67 16.77 11.64
N ASP A 118 3.94 16.79 11.26
CA ASP A 118 4.40 16.15 10.02
C ASP A 118 4.36 14.62 10.13
N ASP A 119 4.68 14.04 11.29
CA ASP A 119 4.55 12.61 11.53
C ASP A 119 3.07 12.16 11.46
N LEU A 120 2.14 12.97 11.99
CA LEU A 120 0.71 12.71 11.88
C LEU A 120 0.22 12.77 10.44
N LYS A 121 0.78 13.64 9.59
CA LYS A 121 0.43 13.67 8.16
C LYS A 121 0.88 12.41 7.44
N LEU A 122 2.08 11.91 7.75
CA LEU A 122 2.59 10.66 7.18
C LEU A 122 1.74 9.46 7.63
N ILE A 123 1.39 9.39 8.92
CA ILE A 123 0.46 8.36 9.44
C ILE A 123 -0.90 8.48 8.74
N ALA A 124 -1.42 9.71 8.56
CA ALA A 124 -2.68 9.96 7.86
C ALA A 124 -2.64 9.52 6.38
N GLU A 125 -1.50 9.67 5.70
CA GLU A 125 -1.27 9.21 4.33
C GLU A 125 -1.33 7.68 4.24
N HIS A 126 -0.68 6.96 5.16
CA HIS A 126 -0.76 5.49 5.26
C HIS A 126 -2.18 4.98 5.58
N LEU A 127 -2.99 5.78 6.24
CA LEU A 127 -4.41 5.50 6.50
C LEU A 127 -5.34 5.97 5.37
N SER A 128 -4.77 6.54 4.29
CA SER A 128 -5.52 7.14 3.17
C SER A 128 -6.55 8.17 3.63
N THR A 129 -6.18 8.97 4.62
CA THR A 129 -7.02 10.04 5.20
C THR A 129 -6.52 11.42 4.80
N ARG A 130 -7.42 12.39 4.93
CA ARG A 130 -7.11 13.79 4.65
C ARG A 130 -6.06 14.34 5.63
N THR A 131 -4.92 14.77 5.10
CA THR A 131 -3.71 15.25 5.80
C THR A 131 -3.73 16.73 6.20
N THR A 132 -4.85 17.43 6.00
CA THR A 132 -4.99 18.85 6.34
C THR A 132 -5.67 19.05 7.69
N GLY A 133 -5.17 19.98 8.50
CA GLY A 133 -5.80 20.42 9.74
C GLY A 133 -4.79 20.73 10.84
N THR A 134 -5.31 21.06 12.02
CA THR A 134 -4.52 21.18 13.26
C THR A 134 -4.09 19.81 13.79
N LYS A 135 -3.13 19.79 14.73
CA LYS A 135 -2.68 18.54 15.38
C LYS A 135 -3.84 17.72 15.94
N THR A 136 -4.74 18.38 16.67
CA THR A 136 -5.90 17.75 17.30
C THR A 136 -6.89 17.20 16.27
N GLU A 137 -7.13 17.94 15.18
CA GLU A 137 -8.00 17.49 14.08
C GLU A 137 -7.43 16.27 13.36
N LEU A 138 -6.11 16.26 13.12
CA LEU A 138 -5.41 15.12 12.50
C LEU A 138 -5.49 13.89 13.41
N THR A 139 -5.20 14.04 14.70
CA THR A 139 -5.31 12.94 15.68
C THR A 139 -6.72 12.35 15.69
N ASN A 140 -7.76 13.17 15.83
CA ASN A 140 -9.14 12.69 15.86
C ASN A 140 -9.53 11.98 14.56
N ARG A 141 -9.08 12.49 13.40
CA ARG A 141 -9.39 11.89 12.10
C ARG A 141 -8.67 10.55 11.91
N ILE A 142 -7.40 10.46 12.31
CA ILE A 142 -6.60 9.23 12.30
C ILE A 142 -7.29 8.16 13.14
N LEU A 143 -7.69 8.49 14.38
CA LEU A 143 -8.38 7.56 15.28
C LEU A 143 -9.74 7.14 14.73
N THR A 144 -10.53 8.09 14.21
CA THR A 144 -11.85 7.81 13.64
C THR A 144 -11.76 6.92 12.41
N GLN A 145 -10.78 7.12 11.53
CA GLN A 145 -10.60 6.28 10.36
C GLN A 145 -10.07 4.89 10.71
N ALA A 146 -9.03 4.83 11.54
CA ALA A 146 -8.36 3.57 11.85
C ALA A 146 -9.26 2.64 12.69
N ILE A 147 -10.03 3.21 13.62
CA ILE A 147 -10.75 2.45 14.65
C ILE A 147 -12.27 2.63 14.50
N GLY A 148 -12.72 3.85 14.22
CA GLY A 148 -14.15 4.19 14.18
C GLY A 148 -14.95 3.43 13.11
N ALA A 149 -14.34 3.08 11.97
CA ALA A 149 -14.99 2.22 10.98
C ALA A 149 -15.25 0.81 11.53
N ARG A 150 -14.31 0.24 12.30
CA ARG A 150 -14.44 -1.10 12.91
C ARG A 150 -15.44 -1.10 14.06
N LEU A 151 -15.41 -0.10 14.93
CA LEU A 151 -16.36 0.02 16.05
C LEU A 151 -17.81 0.07 15.57
N LYS A 152 -18.07 0.76 14.46
CA LYS A 152 -19.42 0.80 13.85
C LYS A 152 -19.91 -0.59 13.45
N PHE A 153 -19.05 -1.47 12.94
CA PHE A 153 -19.44 -2.84 12.58
C PHE A 153 -19.37 -3.82 13.77
N ALA A 154 -18.54 -3.55 14.78
CA ALA A 154 -18.49 -4.36 16.01
C ALA A 154 -19.79 -4.26 16.80
N GLY A 155 -20.37 -3.05 16.94
CA GLY A 155 -21.67 -2.84 17.57
C GLY A 155 -22.87 -3.39 16.79
N LEU A 156 -22.70 -3.68 15.49
CA LEU A 156 -23.70 -4.32 14.63
C LEU A 156 -23.74 -5.85 14.78
N ARG A 157 -22.79 -6.46 15.52
CA ARG A 157 -22.68 -7.92 15.71
C ARG A 157 -23.33 -8.42 17.01
N THR A 158 -23.91 -7.52 17.80
CA THR A 158 -24.68 -7.85 19.01
C THR A 158 -26.13 -7.44 18.83
N TRP A 159 -26.85 -8.20 18.02
CA TRP A 159 -28.30 -8.33 18.11
C TRP A 159 -28.56 -9.83 18.30
N ASP A 160 -28.56 -10.25 19.57
CA ASP A 160 -29.15 -11.49 20.07
C ASP A 160 -30.19 -11.06 21.10
#